data_AF-A0A5B8J9H4-F1
#
_entry.id   AF-A0A5B8J9H4-F1
#
_cell.length_a   1.000
_cell.length_b   1.000
_cell.length_c   1.000
_cell.angle_alpha   90.00
_cell.angle_beta   90.00
_cell.angle_gamma   90.00
#
_symmetry.space_group_name_H-M   'P 1'
#
loop_
_entity.id
_entity.type
_entity.pdbx_description
1 polymer ?
#
loop_
_entity_poly.entity_id
_entity_poly.type
_entity_poly.pdbx_seq_one_letter_code
_entity_poly.pdbx_strand_id
1 'polypeptide(L)'
;MPPIPGSGLAKGLAVTLRTMTRKSVTAQYPDVQPDLPPRTRGVIGLFEENCTVCMLCARECPDWCIYIDSHKETIPAAAPGGRERSRNVLDRFAIDFSLCMYCGICIEVCPFDALFWSPEFEYAETDIRELTHERDKLREWMWTVPAPPALDPAAEEPKEIAAARKTVEKQAAARAQESTPPGPAGPGTPRSAGPTPAPGAAPAPEARPRPDRDESGPERPTGPGPDRGPGPDRPTGSGSAGPAGPPPGEGDPA
;
A
#
# COMPACT_ATOMS: atom_id res chain seq x y z
N MET A 1 26.39 60.60 8.04
CA MET A 1 27.15 60.15 9.22
C MET A 1 27.74 58.78 8.88
N PRO A 2 29.06 58.62 8.79
CA PRO A 2 29.65 57.32 8.47
C PRO A 2 29.30 56.32 9.59
N PRO A 3 29.01 55.05 9.25
CA PRO A 3 28.71 54.03 10.25
C PRO A 3 29.91 53.88 11.20
N ILE A 4 29.62 53.80 12.50
CA ILE A 4 30.64 53.59 13.52
C ILE A 4 31.38 52.26 13.21
N PRO A 5 32.72 52.26 13.15
CA PRO A 5 33.49 51.05 12.90
C PRO A 5 33.14 49.98 13.95
N GLY A 6 32.88 48.75 13.52
CA GLY A 6 32.53 47.63 14.41
C GLY A 6 31.04 47.47 14.75
N SER A 7 30.16 48.40 14.34
CA SER A 7 28.71 48.30 14.56
C SER A 7 28.07 47.03 13.96
N GLY A 8 28.62 46.50 12.86
CA GLY A 8 28.21 45.21 12.29
C GLY A 8 28.58 44.02 13.18
N LEU A 9 29.77 44.03 13.76
CA LEU A 9 30.25 42.97 14.67
C LEU A 9 29.42 42.93 15.94
N ALA A 10 29.16 44.10 16.54
CA ALA A 10 28.32 44.23 17.73
C ALA A 10 26.89 43.72 17.48
N LYS A 11 26.29 44.04 16.32
CA LYS A 11 24.97 43.53 15.92
C LYS A 11 24.99 42.00 15.73
N GLY A 12 26.05 41.45 15.13
CA GLY A 12 26.21 40.00 14.98
C GLY A 12 26.30 39.28 16.32
N LEU A 13 27.14 39.76 17.23
CA LEU A 13 27.26 39.22 18.59
C LEU A 13 25.96 39.34 19.38
N ALA A 14 25.20 40.43 19.21
CA ALA A 14 23.89 40.58 19.83
C ALA A 14 22.88 39.54 19.34
N VAL A 15 22.90 39.17 18.05
CA VAL A 15 22.08 38.08 17.51
C VAL A 15 22.50 36.74 18.13
N THR A 16 23.80 36.46 18.20
CA THR A 16 24.31 35.24 18.84
C THR A 16 23.90 35.16 20.30
N LEU A 17 24.06 36.23 21.07
CA LEU A 17 23.66 36.28 22.48
C LEU A 17 22.15 36.07 22.65
N ARG A 18 21.33 36.66 21.76
CA ARG A 18 19.87 36.46 21.76
C ARG A 18 19.49 35.03 21.42
N THR A 19 20.23 34.35 20.54
CA THR A 19 19.97 32.96 20.19
C THR A 19 20.41 32.01 21.30
N MET A 20 21.52 32.29 21.99
CA MET A 20 22.04 31.49 23.09
C MET A 20 21.07 31.37 24.28
N THR A 21 20.24 32.39 24.51
CA THR A 21 19.22 32.38 25.57
C THR A 21 17.88 31.79 25.15
N ARG A 22 17.70 31.40 23.89
CA ARG A 22 16.49 30.70 23.43
C ARG A 22 16.51 29.24 23.87
N LYS A 23 15.31 28.68 24.04
CA LYS A 23 15.14 27.24 24.28
C LYS A 23 15.70 26.44 23.09
N SER A 24 16.42 25.36 23.38
CA SER A 24 16.89 24.43 22.34
C SER A 24 15.72 23.75 21.63
N VAL A 25 15.87 23.57 20.32
CA VAL A 25 14.94 22.82 19.46
C VAL A 25 15.34 21.33 19.33
N THR A 26 16.42 20.90 19.98
CA THR A 26 16.91 19.52 19.90
C THR A 26 15.93 18.53 20.51
N ALA A 27 15.47 17.57 19.72
CA ALA A 27 14.88 16.32 20.20
C ALA A 27 16.01 15.32 20.52
N GLN A 28 15.99 14.72 21.72
CA GLN A 28 17.02 13.77 22.13
C GLN A 28 16.64 12.38 21.61
N TYR A 29 17.12 12.02 20.42
CA TYR A 29 17.02 10.68 19.88
C TYR A 29 17.98 9.74 20.64
N PRO A 30 17.58 8.50 21.00
CA PRO A 30 16.36 7.77 20.62
C PRO A 30 15.17 7.94 21.60
N ASP A 31 15.32 8.69 22.70
CA ASP A 31 14.25 8.85 23.71
C ASP A 31 13.02 9.61 23.18
N VAL A 32 13.24 10.52 22.22
CA VAL A 32 12.18 11.29 21.54
C VAL A 32 12.24 11.00 20.04
N GLN A 33 11.31 10.17 19.56
CA GLN A 33 11.17 9.85 18.13
C GLN A 33 10.62 11.04 17.33
N PRO A 34 10.99 11.16 16.04
CA PRO A 34 10.44 12.18 15.16
C PRO A 34 8.95 11.93 14.87
N ASP A 35 8.17 13.01 14.75
CA ASP A 35 6.81 12.95 14.22
C ASP A 35 6.86 12.83 12.70
N LEU A 36 6.42 11.68 12.17
CA LEU A 36 6.48 11.37 10.74
C LEU A 36 5.11 11.55 10.09
N PRO A 37 5.02 12.26 8.94
CA PRO A 37 3.75 12.40 8.25
C PRO A 37 3.23 11.04 7.74
N PRO A 38 1.91 10.85 7.56
CA PRO A 38 1.33 9.57 7.14
C PRO A 38 1.81 9.02 5.79
N ARG A 39 2.36 9.88 4.91
CA ARG A 39 2.89 9.50 3.59
C ARG A 39 4.42 9.38 3.58
N THR A 40 5.03 9.15 4.74
CA THR A 40 6.48 8.94 4.85
C THR A 40 6.90 7.71 4.06
N ARG A 41 8.07 7.78 3.44
CA ARG A 41 8.68 6.72 2.66
C ARG A 41 9.81 6.09 3.47
N GLY A 42 9.49 5.07 4.26
CA GLY A 42 10.47 4.25 4.96
C GLY A 42 10.84 3.02 4.13
N VAL A 43 10.81 1.85 4.75
CA VAL A 43 10.99 0.56 4.07
C VAL A 43 9.73 0.17 3.28
N ILE A 44 9.90 -0.67 2.25
CA ILE A 44 8.79 -1.20 1.44
C ILE A 44 8.30 -2.52 2.04
N GLY A 45 6.99 -2.61 2.28
CA GLY A 45 6.29 -3.85 2.62
C GLY A 45 5.72 -4.54 1.37
N LEU A 46 5.73 -5.87 1.37
CA LEU A 46 5.14 -6.71 0.32
C LEU A 46 3.93 -7.48 0.86
N PHE A 47 2.81 -7.40 0.16
CA PHE A 47 1.68 -8.30 0.32
C PHE A 47 1.68 -9.29 -0.85
N GLU A 48 2.30 -10.45 -0.62
CA GLU A 48 2.61 -11.46 -1.63
C GLU A 48 1.37 -11.96 -2.37
N GLU A 49 0.24 -12.09 -1.66
CA GLU A 49 -1.01 -12.60 -2.18
C GLU A 49 -1.59 -11.71 -3.31
N ASN A 50 -1.23 -10.42 -3.30
CA ASN A 50 -1.62 -9.47 -4.33
C ASN A 50 -0.64 -9.44 -5.52
N CYS A 51 0.58 -9.97 -5.37
CA CYS A 51 1.57 -9.96 -6.44
C CYS A 51 1.21 -10.98 -7.54
N THR A 52 1.04 -10.51 -8.78
CA THR A 52 0.72 -11.35 -9.95
C THR A 52 1.92 -11.60 -10.87
N VAL A 53 3.11 -11.18 -10.45
CA VAL A 53 4.35 -11.26 -11.25
C VAL A 53 4.21 -10.58 -12.62
N CYS A 54 3.56 -9.41 -12.66
CA CYS A 54 3.39 -8.64 -13.89
C CYS A 54 4.69 -7.95 -14.38
N MET A 55 5.72 -7.90 -13.53
CA MET A 55 7.03 -7.28 -13.79
C MET A 55 7.01 -5.76 -14.03
N LEU A 56 5.89 -5.06 -13.75
CA LEU A 56 5.82 -3.61 -13.92
C LEU A 56 6.73 -2.87 -12.94
N CYS A 57 6.69 -3.23 -11.66
CA CYS A 57 7.51 -2.60 -10.62
C CYS A 57 9.03 -2.75 -10.89
N ALA A 58 9.48 -3.92 -11.34
CA ALA A 58 10.88 -4.16 -11.68
C ALA A 58 11.30 -3.38 -12.94
N ARG A 59 10.43 -3.29 -13.96
CA ARG A 59 10.73 -2.59 -15.21
C ARG A 59 10.78 -1.06 -15.05
N GLU A 60 9.92 -0.51 -14.20
CA GLU A 60 9.80 0.93 -13.99
C GLU A 60 10.73 1.45 -12.88
N CYS A 61 11.36 0.56 -12.11
CA CYS A 61 12.35 0.95 -11.13
C CYS A 61 13.52 1.68 -11.83
N PRO A 62 13.87 2.92 -11.45
CA PRO A 62 14.95 3.66 -12.09
C PRO A 62 16.33 3.04 -11.82
N ASP A 63 16.51 2.38 -10.68
CA ASP A 63 17.79 1.80 -10.24
C ASP A 63 17.89 0.29 -10.50
N TRP A 64 16.80 -0.33 -10.97
CA TRP A 64 16.73 -1.77 -11.27
C TRP A 64 17.07 -2.66 -10.06
N CYS A 65 16.69 -2.20 -8.86
CA CYS A 65 17.00 -2.85 -7.58
C CYS A 65 16.04 -3.99 -7.17
N ILE A 66 15.09 -4.37 -8.03
CA ILE A 66 14.06 -5.38 -7.72
C ILE A 66 14.33 -6.67 -8.50
N TYR A 67 14.46 -7.78 -7.79
CA TYR A 67 14.64 -9.12 -8.35
C TYR A 67 13.36 -9.93 -8.20
N ILE A 68 12.86 -10.50 -9.29
CA ILE A 68 11.62 -11.27 -9.31
C ILE A 68 11.84 -12.55 -10.12
N ASP A 69 11.60 -13.70 -9.48
CA ASP A 69 11.58 -15.01 -10.14
C ASP A 69 10.15 -15.59 -10.07
N SER A 70 9.77 -16.33 -11.12
CA SER A 70 8.45 -16.96 -11.19
C SER A 70 8.44 -18.18 -12.11
N HIS A 71 7.49 -19.07 -11.86
CA HIS A 71 7.18 -20.19 -12.72
C HIS A 71 5.71 -20.15 -13.15
N LYS A 72 5.38 -20.96 -14.16
CA LYS A 72 4.02 -21.07 -14.69
C LYS A 72 3.36 -22.33 -14.17
N GLU A 73 2.20 -22.17 -13.57
CA GLU A 73 1.31 -23.27 -13.24
C GLU A 73 0.11 -23.30 -14.19
N THR A 74 -0.27 -24.51 -14.62
CA THR A 74 -1.48 -24.72 -15.42
C THR A 74 -2.66 -24.95 -14.49
N ILE A 75 -3.65 -24.07 -14.54
CA ILE A 75 -4.89 -24.21 -13.79
C ILE A 75 -5.89 -24.96 -14.67
N PRO A 76 -6.48 -26.05 -14.18
CA PRO A 76 -7.48 -26.81 -14.92
C PRO A 76 -8.70 -25.94 -15.20
N ALA A 77 -9.42 -26.28 -16.27
CA ALA A 77 -10.63 -25.58 -16.63
C ALA A 77 -11.67 -25.64 -15.50
N ALA A 78 -12.21 -24.49 -15.10
CA ALA A 78 -13.24 -24.39 -14.06
C ALA A 78 -14.58 -25.04 -14.47
N ALA A 79 -14.78 -25.27 -15.77
CA ALA A 79 -15.95 -25.94 -16.32
C ALA A 79 -15.53 -27.04 -17.31
N PRO A 80 -16.29 -28.15 -17.41
CA PRO A 80 -16.06 -29.19 -18.41
C PRO A 80 -16.06 -28.58 -19.82
N GLY A 81 -14.98 -28.80 -20.58
CA GLY A 81 -14.80 -28.25 -21.93
C GLY A 81 -14.16 -26.85 -21.99
N GLY A 82 -13.77 -26.27 -20.86
CA GLY A 82 -12.99 -25.02 -20.83
C GLY A 82 -11.52 -25.22 -21.21
N ARG A 83 -10.86 -24.14 -21.61
CA ARG A 83 -9.42 -24.12 -21.93
C ARG A 83 -8.59 -24.02 -20.65
N GLU A 84 -7.53 -24.81 -20.56
CA GLU A 84 -6.52 -24.68 -19.52
C GLU A 84 -5.85 -23.30 -19.58
N ARG A 85 -5.70 -22.66 -18.43
CA ARG A 85 -5.08 -21.34 -18.30
C ARG A 85 -3.76 -21.47 -17.58
N SER A 86 -2.75 -20.73 -18.01
CA SER A 86 -1.52 -20.59 -17.22
C SER A 86 -1.63 -19.40 -16.27
N ARG A 87 -1.06 -19.53 -15.08
CA ARG A 87 -0.87 -18.46 -14.11
C ARG A 87 0.61 -18.42 -13.71
N ASN A 88 1.16 -17.22 -13.58
CA ASN A 88 2.47 -17.05 -12.98
C ASN A 88 2.35 -17.13 -11.46
N VAL A 89 3.22 -17.91 -10.83
CA VAL A 89 3.37 -18.04 -9.38
C VAL A 89 4.72 -17.44 -8.99
N LEU A 90 4.72 -16.61 -7.95
CA LEU A 90 5.90 -15.91 -7.47
C LEU A 90 6.81 -16.88 -6.72
N ASP A 91 8.07 -16.98 -7.13
CA ASP A 91 9.08 -17.82 -6.46
C ASP A 91 9.98 -16.98 -5.56
N ARG A 92 10.40 -15.82 -6.05
CA ARG A 92 11.26 -14.89 -5.33
C ARG A 92 10.83 -13.47 -5.61
N PHE A 93 10.89 -12.64 -4.58
CA PHE A 93 10.76 -11.20 -4.70
C PHE A 93 11.76 -10.57 -3.73
N ALA A 94 12.73 -9.83 -4.22
CA ALA A 94 13.73 -9.16 -3.40
C ALA A 94 13.90 -7.71 -3.82
N ILE A 95 14.19 -6.84 -2.85
CA ILE A 95 14.56 -5.45 -3.10
C ILE A 95 15.92 -5.21 -2.45
N ASP A 96 16.87 -4.72 -3.24
CA ASP A 96 18.17 -4.27 -2.74
C ASP A 96 18.08 -2.79 -2.31
N PHE A 97 18.01 -2.58 -1.00
CA PHE A 97 17.95 -1.25 -0.41
C PHE A 97 19.30 -0.52 -0.42
N SER A 98 20.40 -1.19 -0.77
CA SER A 98 21.67 -0.50 -1.03
C SER A 98 21.66 0.26 -2.38
N LEU A 99 20.74 -0.09 -3.27
CA LEU A 99 20.56 0.54 -4.58
C LEU A 99 19.31 1.42 -4.67
N CYS A 100 18.25 1.09 -3.93
CA CYS A 100 16.97 1.80 -3.97
C CYS A 100 17.08 3.28 -3.58
N MET A 101 16.61 4.19 -4.44
CA MET A 101 16.54 5.64 -4.12
C MET A 101 15.24 6.11 -3.45
N TYR A 102 14.35 5.19 -3.02
CA TYR A 102 13.08 5.50 -2.35
C TYR A 102 12.13 6.42 -3.16
N CYS A 103 12.12 6.26 -4.49
CA CYS A 103 11.30 7.07 -5.39
C CYS A 103 9.79 6.75 -5.33
N GLY A 104 9.42 5.52 -4.93
CA GLY A 104 8.03 5.05 -4.80
C GLY A 104 7.34 4.65 -6.10
N ILE A 105 8.04 4.68 -7.22
CA ILE A 105 7.45 4.37 -8.53
C ILE A 105 6.95 2.92 -8.59
N CYS A 106 7.66 1.98 -7.96
CA CYS A 106 7.25 0.57 -7.87
C CYS A 106 5.91 0.37 -7.15
N ILE A 107 5.56 1.23 -6.20
CA ILE A 107 4.29 1.21 -5.47
C ILE A 107 3.18 1.77 -6.36
N GLU A 108 3.39 2.96 -6.93
CA GLU A 108 2.39 3.64 -7.77
C GLU A 108 2.08 2.88 -9.06
N VAL A 109 3.07 2.19 -9.64
CA VAL A 109 2.90 1.43 -10.88
C VAL A 109 2.30 0.04 -10.63
N CYS A 110 2.22 -0.42 -9.37
CA CYS A 110 1.68 -1.73 -9.05
C CYS A 110 0.17 -1.75 -9.25
N PRO A 111 -0.37 -2.45 -10.26
CA PRO A 111 -1.81 -2.37 -10.55
C PRO A 111 -2.66 -3.25 -9.62
N PHE A 112 -2.03 -3.95 -8.67
CA PHE A 112 -2.67 -4.88 -7.74
C PHE A 112 -2.42 -4.51 -6.28
N ASP A 113 -1.82 -3.34 -6.01
CA ASP A 113 -1.50 -2.88 -4.66
C ASP A 113 -0.78 -3.97 -3.84
N ALA A 114 0.33 -4.48 -4.36
CA ALA A 114 1.15 -5.49 -3.69
C ALA A 114 2.28 -4.89 -2.85
N LEU A 115 2.67 -3.64 -3.11
CA LEU A 115 3.76 -2.95 -2.44
C LEU A 115 3.24 -1.71 -1.73
N PHE A 116 3.75 -1.44 -0.52
CA PHE A 116 3.33 -0.30 0.28
C PHE A 116 4.50 0.30 1.06
N TRP A 117 4.35 1.57 1.44
CA TRP A 117 5.28 2.23 2.34
C TRP A 117 4.99 1.87 3.80
N SER A 118 6.00 1.35 4.48
CA SER A 118 6.05 1.32 5.94
C SER A 118 6.72 2.61 6.44
N PRO A 119 6.31 3.13 7.62
CA PRO A 119 6.96 4.28 8.25
C PRO A 119 8.31 3.91 8.88
N GLU A 120 8.65 2.62 8.97
CA GLU A 120 9.89 2.15 9.56
C GLU A 120 11.09 2.62 8.72
N PHE A 121 12.01 3.34 9.37
CA PHE A 121 13.23 3.89 8.75
C PHE A 121 14.50 3.38 9.43
N GLU A 122 14.38 2.67 10.55
CA GLU A 122 15.47 2.23 11.41
C GLU A 122 15.85 0.77 11.15
N TYR A 123 16.24 0.45 9.91
CA TYR A 123 16.68 -0.91 9.49
C TYR A 123 18.12 -0.89 8.98
N ALA A 124 18.97 -0.07 9.57
CA ALA A 124 20.38 -0.05 9.21
C ALA A 124 21.05 -1.38 9.58
N GLU A 125 21.77 -1.97 8.63
CA GLU A 125 22.47 -3.25 8.80
C GLU A 125 23.99 -3.05 8.77
N THR A 126 24.73 -4.08 9.22
CA THR A 126 26.19 -4.02 9.30
C THR A 126 26.91 -4.54 8.05
N ASP A 127 26.30 -5.49 7.32
CA ASP A 127 26.74 -5.93 6.00
C ASP A 127 25.79 -5.38 4.93
N ILE A 128 26.34 -4.94 3.79
CA ILE A 128 25.56 -4.51 2.63
C ILE A 128 24.63 -5.60 2.10
N ARG A 129 25.01 -6.88 2.24
CA ARG A 129 24.19 -8.01 1.80
C ARG A 129 22.88 -8.12 2.58
N GLU A 130 22.86 -7.65 3.83
CA GLU A 130 21.69 -7.66 4.69
C GLU A 130 20.66 -6.59 4.26
N LEU A 131 21.07 -5.57 3.50
CA LEU A 131 20.16 -4.58 2.90
C LEU A 131 19.37 -5.13 1.70
N THR A 132 19.65 -6.35 1.25
CA THR A 132 18.78 -7.04 0.30
C THR A 132 17.68 -7.75 1.07
N HIS A 133 16.49 -7.14 1.11
CA HIS A 133 15.35 -7.75 1.77
C HIS A 133 14.65 -8.71 0.79
N GLU A 134 14.71 -9.99 1.13
CA GLU A 134 13.96 -11.05 0.46
C GLU A 134 12.46 -10.99 0.82
N ARG A 135 11.66 -11.77 0.09
CA ARG A 135 10.20 -11.77 0.12
C ARG A 135 9.63 -11.83 1.54
N ASP A 136 10.15 -12.72 2.37
CA ASP A 136 9.65 -12.94 3.72
C ASP A 136 9.93 -11.71 4.62
N LYS A 137 11.09 -11.06 4.45
CA LYS A 137 11.41 -9.83 5.18
C LYS A 137 10.51 -8.66 4.75
N LEU A 138 10.25 -8.54 3.45
CA LEU A 138 9.29 -7.56 2.93
C LEU A 138 7.86 -7.83 3.45
N ARG A 139 7.48 -9.10 3.63
CA ARG A 139 6.20 -9.49 4.21
C ARG A 139 6.09 -9.08 5.68
N GLU A 140 7.16 -9.16 6.45
CA GLU A 140 7.20 -8.65 7.84
C GLU A 140 6.91 -7.15 7.89
N TRP A 141 7.56 -6.36 7.05
CA TRP A 141 7.35 -4.90 7.01
C TRP A 141 5.92 -4.50 6.70
N MET A 142 5.19 -5.32 5.93
CA MET A 142 3.80 -5.05 5.61
C MET A 142 2.89 -4.98 6.87
N TRP A 143 3.28 -5.56 8.01
CA TRP A 143 2.53 -5.41 9.26
C TRP A 143 2.64 -4.03 9.91
N THR A 144 3.64 -3.24 9.52
CA THR A 144 3.86 -1.87 10.00
C THR A 144 3.25 -0.81 9.09
N VAL A 145 2.70 -1.22 7.93
CA VAL A 145 2.08 -0.31 6.97
C VAL A 145 0.77 0.24 7.55
N PRO A 146 0.64 1.58 7.70
CA PRO A 146 -0.58 2.18 8.18
C PRO A 146 -1.70 2.07 7.14
N ALA A 147 -2.94 2.07 7.61
CA ALA A 147 -4.09 2.16 6.71
C ALA A 147 -4.01 3.45 5.87
N PRO A 148 -4.44 3.42 4.59
CA PRO A 148 -4.46 4.61 3.74
C PRO A 148 -5.22 5.75 4.42
N PRO A 149 -4.63 6.95 4.54
CA PRO A 149 -5.34 8.08 5.10
C PRO A 149 -6.51 8.47 4.19
N ALA A 150 -7.60 8.97 4.79
CA ALA A 150 -8.73 9.49 4.04
C ALA A 150 -8.28 10.58 3.05
N LEU A 151 -8.81 10.54 1.83
CA LEU A 151 -8.48 11.51 0.78
C LEU A 151 -9.00 12.92 1.09
N ASP A 152 -10.05 13.03 1.90
CA ASP A 152 -10.65 14.28 2.39
C ASP A 152 -11.22 14.05 3.81
N PRO A 153 -11.21 15.03 4.73
CA PRO A 153 -11.86 14.96 6.04
C PRO A 153 -13.34 14.53 6.02
N ALA A 154 -14.06 14.78 4.92
CA ALA A 154 -15.45 14.39 4.71
C ALA A 154 -15.60 13.10 3.86
N ALA A 155 -14.50 12.43 3.52
CA ALA A 155 -14.56 11.17 2.79
C ALA A 155 -15.26 10.10 3.64
N GLU A 156 -16.31 9.51 3.08
CA GLU A 156 -17.01 8.38 3.69
C GLU A 156 -16.03 7.22 3.87
N GLU A 157 -16.10 6.51 5.00
CA GLU A 157 -15.28 5.32 5.22
C GLU A 157 -15.46 4.36 4.02
N PRO A 158 -14.37 3.77 3.49
CA PRO A 158 -14.48 2.78 2.44
C PRO A 158 -15.50 1.70 2.82
N LYS A 159 -16.50 1.49 1.96
CA LYS A 159 -17.63 0.57 2.25
C LYS A 159 -17.17 -0.83 2.64
N GLU A 160 -16.01 -1.24 2.14
CA GLU A 160 -15.36 -2.50 2.47
C GLU A 160 -14.91 -2.58 3.94
N ILE A 161 -14.38 -1.48 4.49
CA ILE A 161 -13.98 -1.39 5.90
C ILE A 161 -15.21 -1.42 6.81
N ALA A 162 -16.26 -0.66 6.45
CA ALA A 162 -17.53 -0.68 7.18
C ALA A 162 -18.18 -2.08 7.15
N ALA A 163 -18.15 -2.76 5.99
CA ALA A 163 -18.65 -4.12 5.83
C ALA A 163 -17.82 -5.15 6.61
N ALA A 164 -16.50 -5.03 6.60
CA ALA A 164 -15.59 -5.89 7.36
C ALA A 164 -15.84 -5.76 8.86
N ARG A 165 -15.91 -4.53 9.40
CA ARG A 165 -16.22 -4.28 10.83
C ARG A 165 -17.55 -4.90 11.24
N LYS A 166 -18.60 -4.68 10.43
CA LYS A 166 -19.92 -5.28 10.68
C LYS A 166 -19.88 -6.82 10.66
N THR A 167 -19.06 -7.40 9.79
CA THR A 167 -18.87 -8.85 9.72
C THR A 167 -18.15 -9.38 10.95
N VAL A 168 -17.10 -8.69 11.41
CA VAL A 168 -16.36 -9.04 12.62
C VAL A 168 -17.26 -8.92 13.86
N GLU A 169 -18.04 -7.85 13.99
CA GLU A 169 -19.01 -7.67 15.09
C GLU A 169 -20.06 -8.78 15.10
N LYS A 170 -20.59 -9.14 13.92
CA LYS A 170 -21.56 -10.24 13.80
C LYS A 170 -20.93 -11.59 14.18
N GLN A 171 -19.70 -11.85 13.75
CA GLN A 171 -18.98 -13.08 14.10
C GLN A 171 -18.62 -13.13 15.59
N ALA A 172 -18.26 -12.00 16.21
CA ALA A 172 -18.02 -11.91 17.64
C ALA A 172 -19.30 -12.15 18.45
N ALA A 173 -20.43 -11.56 18.03
CA ALA A 173 -21.74 -11.80 18.66
C ALA A 173 -22.18 -13.27 18.55
N ALA A 174 -21.96 -13.90 17.39
CA ALA A 174 -22.25 -15.32 17.20
C ALA A 174 -21.40 -16.21 18.12
N ARG A 175 -20.09 -15.93 18.22
CA ARG A 175 -19.17 -16.67 19.11
C ARG A 175 -19.52 -16.49 20.59
N ALA A 176 -19.98 -15.31 21.01
CA ALA A 176 -20.41 -15.06 22.39
C ALA A 176 -21.67 -15.84 22.75
N GLN A 177 -22.64 -15.93 21.82
CA GLN A 177 -23.87 -16.71 21.99
C GLN A 177 -23.59 -18.22 22.11
N GLU A 178 -22.58 -18.72 21.40
CA GLU A 178 -22.17 -20.12 21.44
C GLU A 178 -21.41 -20.48 22.72
N SER A 179 -20.76 -19.51 23.37
CA SER A 179 -19.97 -19.71 24.60
C SER A 179 -20.75 -19.65 25.92
N THR A 180 -22.08 -19.49 25.88
CA THR A 180 -22.91 -19.43 27.09
C THR A 180 -23.22 -20.85 27.61
N PRO A 181 -22.75 -21.27 28.81
CA PRO A 181 -23.12 -22.56 29.36
C PRO A 181 -24.60 -22.57 29.76
N PRO A 182 -25.34 -23.69 29.61
CA PRO A 182 -26.72 -23.75 30.04
C PRO A 182 -26.80 -23.64 31.58
N GLY A 183 -27.45 -22.57 32.06
CA GLY A 183 -27.75 -22.37 33.49
C GLY A 183 -28.84 -23.32 34.00
N PRO A 184 -28.92 -23.54 35.33
CA PRO A 184 -29.66 -24.67 35.90
C PRO A 184 -31.18 -24.45 35.87
N ALA A 185 -31.92 -25.51 35.54
CA ALA A 185 -33.37 -25.52 35.49
C ALA A 185 -34.00 -25.52 36.90
N GLY A 186 -34.89 -24.55 37.15
CA GLY A 186 -35.78 -24.49 38.31
C GLY A 186 -37.24 -24.82 37.96
N PRO A 187 -38.08 -25.25 38.92
CA PRO A 187 -39.21 -26.14 38.63
C PRO A 187 -40.58 -25.46 38.40
N GLY A 188 -41.23 -25.95 37.33
CA GLY A 188 -42.65 -26.13 37.00
C GLY A 188 -43.82 -25.39 37.68
N THR A 189 -44.80 -24.98 36.86
CA THR A 189 -46.27 -25.23 37.05
C THR A 189 -47.03 -25.03 35.72
N PRO A 190 -48.31 -25.42 35.55
CA PRO A 190 -48.68 -26.54 34.67
C PRO A 190 -49.53 -26.17 33.43
N ARG A 191 -49.67 -27.18 32.57
CA ARG A 191 -50.37 -27.22 31.27
C ARG A 191 -51.86 -26.83 31.31
N SER A 192 -52.32 -26.27 30.19
CA SER A 192 -53.67 -26.48 29.64
C SER A 192 -53.63 -26.59 28.11
N ALA A 193 -54.55 -27.38 27.56
CA ALA A 193 -54.43 -28.08 26.30
C ALA A 193 -55.20 -27.47 25.11
N GLY A 194 -54.58 -27.56 23.92
CA GLY A 194 -55.19 -27.87 22.62
C GLY A 194 -55.57 -26.70 21.68
N PRO A 195 -55.81 -26.93 20.37
CA PRO A 195 -55.84 -28.21 19.63
C PRO A 195 -54.95 -28.27 18.36
N THR A 196 -54.73 -29.49 17.84
CA THR A 196 -54.02 -29.82 16.57
C THR A 196 -54.86 -29.52 15.32
N PRO A 197 -54.22 -29.16 14.19
CA PRO A 197 -54.49 -29.92 12.96
C PRO A 197 -53.23 -30.26 12.11
N ALA A 198 -53.49 -31.04 11.07
CA ALA A 198 -52.70 -32.03 10.34
C ALA A 198 -51.61 -31.48 9.35
N PRO A 199 -50.83 -32.36 8.67
CA PRO A 199 -49.57 -32.00 8.02
C PRO A 199 -49.78 -31.45 6.60
N GLY A 200 -49.01 -30.41 6.25
CA GLY A 200 -49.03 -29.75 4.95
C GLY A 200 -47.62 -29.53 4.40
N ALA A 201 -47.49 -29.79 3.11
CA ALA A 201 -46.28 -29.87 2.31
C ALA A 201 -45.39 -28.61 2.32
N ALA A 202 -44.10 -28.84 2.10
CA ALA A 202 -43.09 -27.81 1.84
C ALA A 202 -43.34 -27.12 0.47
N PRO A 203 -43.22 -25.78 0.40
CA PRO A 203 -42.99 -25.08 -0.87
C PRO A 203 -41.52 -24.68 -1.05
N ALA A 204 -41.11 -24.71 -2.33
CA ALA A 204 -39.81 -24.37 -2.88
C ALA A 204 -39.42 -22.87 -2.69
N PRO A 205 -38.14 -22.49 -2.84
CA PRO A 205 -37.70 -21.12 -2.62
C PRO A 205 -38.10 -20.19 -3.77
N GLU A 206 -38.84 -19.14 -3.44
CA GLU A 206 -39.23 -18.09 -4.38
C GLU A 206 -38.06 -17.12 -4.63
N ALA A 207 -37.78 -16.89 -5.91
CA ALA A 207 -36.74 -15.99 -6.39
C ALA A 207 -37.11 -14.53 -6.10
N ARG A 208 -36.18 -13.78 -5.49
CA ARG A 208 -36.32 -12.33 -5.32
C ARG A 208 -36.29 -11.62 -6.68
N PRO A 209 -37.18 -10.65 -6.95
CA PRO A 209 -37.08 -9.81 -8.14
C PRO A 209 -35.90 -8.85 -8.03
N ARG A 210 -35.24 -8.59 -9.16
CA ARG A 210 -34.21 -7.55 -9.31
C ARG A 210 -34.88 -6.17 -9.24
N PRO A 211 -34.34 -5.19 -8.49
CA PRO A 211 -34.83 -3.82 -8.58
C PRO A 211 -34.38 -3.19 -9.90
N ASP A 212 -35.32 -2.52 -10.55
CA ASP A 212 -35.17 -1.76 -11.78
C ASP A 212 -34.10 -0.67 -11.67
N ARG A 213 -33.31 -0.51 -12.73
CA ARG A 213 -32.41 0.64 -12.90
C ARG A 213 -33.26 1.85 -13.26
N ASP A 214 -33.32 2.81 -12.35
CA ASP A 214 -33.82 4.15 -12.65
C ASP A 214 -32.82 4.85 -13.57
N GLU A 215 -33.26 5.15 -14.79
CA GLU A 215 -32.46 5.72 -15.87
C GLU A 215 -32.53 7.26 -15.83
N SER A 216 -32.11 7.85 -14.71
CA SER A 216 -32.06 9.30 -14.54
C SER A 216 -30.72 9.73 -13.90
N GLY A 217 -29.66 9.72 -14.71
CA GLY A 217 -28.36 10.28 -14.32
C GLY A 217 -28.37 11.82 -14.36
N PRO A 218 -27.67 12.51 -13.43
CA PRO A 218 -27.50 13.95 -13.53
C PRO A 218 -26.56 14.29 -14.70
N GLU A 219 -27.04 15.17 -15.58
CA GLU A 219 -26.28 15.71 -16.72
C GLU A 219 -24.98 16.38 -16.25
N ARG A 220 -23.89 16.07 -16.96
CA ARG A 220 -22.55 16.61 -16.75
C ARG A 220 -22.51 18.06 -17.22
N PRO A 221 -22.16 19.06 -16.39
CA PRO A 221 -21.98 20.42 -16.87
C PRO A 221 -20.75 20.50 -17.78
N THR A 222 -20.96 20.77 -19.06
CA THR A 222 -19.92 21.10 -20.04
C THR A 222 -19.47 22.54 -19.80
N GLY A 223 -18.42 22.71 -18.99
CA GLY A 223 -17.64 23.94 -18.94
C GLY A 223 -16.66 24.03 -20.12
N PRO A 224 -16.30 25.25 -20.58
CA PRO A 224 -15.32 25.44 -21.64
C PRO A 224 -13.94 24.99 -21.16
N GLY A 225 -13.28 24.15 -21.97
CA GLY A 225 -11.95 23.64 -21.66
C GLY A 225 -10.90 24.76 -21.64
N PRO A 226 -9.80 24.61 -20.88
CA PRO A 226 -8.72 25.58 -20.90
C PRO A 226 -8.02 25.56 -22.26
N ASP A 227 -7.85 26.75 -22.84
CA ASP A 227 -7.10 27.02 -24.07
C ASP A 227 -5.72 26.37 -23.99
N ARG A 228 -5.51 25.36 -24.83
CA ARG A 228 -4.22 24.72 -25.04
C ARG A 228 -3.40 25.64 -25.92
N GLY A 229 -2.70 26.60 -25.29
CA GLY A 229 -1.72 27.46 -25.96
C GLY A 229 -0.62 26.62 -26.64
N PRO A 230 0.00 27.14 -27.72
CA PRO A 230 1.06 26.43 -28.42
C PRO A 230 2.25 26.25 -27.48
N GLY A 231 2.66 24.99 -27.27
CA GLY A 231 3.83 24.66 -26.49
C GLY A 231 5.11 25.22 -27.14
N PRO A 232 6.14 25.58 -26.36
CA PRO A 232 7.39 26.07 -26.92
C PRO A 232 8.08 24.99 -27.73
N ASP A 233 8.55 25.39 -28.93
CA ASP A 233 9.32 24.57 -29.86
C ASP A 233 10.51 23.91 -29.17
N ARG A 234 10.55 22.58 -29.22
CA ARG A 234 11.68 21.78 -28.76
C ARG A 234 12.81 21.94 -29.78
N PRO A 235 13.98 22.51 -29.42
CA PRO A 235 15.09 22.60 -30.35
C PRO A 235 15.62 21.19 -30.64
N THR A 236 15.63 20.84 -31.92
CA THR A 236 16.32 19.68 -32.50
C THR A 236 17.83 19.93 -32.43
N GLY A 237 18.47 19.57 -31.33
CA GLY A 237 19.93 19.40 -31.24
C GLY A 237 20.29 17.97 -31.68
N SER A 238 20.79 17.79 -32.91
CA SER A 238 22.21 17.70 -33.24
C SER A 238 22.95 16.62 -32.45
N GLY A 239 23.25 15.51 -33.13
CA GLY A 239 23.95 14.37 -32.58
C GLY A 239 25.32 14.71 -32.01
N SER A 240 25.68 13.99 -30.94
CA SER A 240 27.06 13.79 -30.54
C SER A 240 27.30 12.29 -30.46
N ALA A 241 28.31 11.85 -31.21
CA ALA A 241 28.78 10.48 -31.26
C ALA A 241 29.33 10.07 -29.88
N GLY A 242 28.88 8.93 -29.36
CA GLY A 242 29.52 8.27 -28.22
C GLY A 242 30.87 7.66 -28.64
N PRO A 243 31.90 7.64 -27.77
CA PRO A 243 33.17 7.01 -28.08
C PRO A 243 33.01 5.49 -28.16
N ALA A 244 33.58 4.90 -29.21
CA ALA A 244 33.68 3.47 -29.43
C ALA A 244 34.45 2.80 -28.28
N GLY A 245 33.87 1.74 -27.70
CA GLY A 245 34.57 0.88 -26.76
C GLY A 245 35.70 0.08 -27.43
N PRO A 246 36.74 -0.33 -26.68
CA PRO A 246 37.84 -1.12 -27.22
C PRO A 246 37.39 -2.54 -27.59
N PRO A 247 37.99 -3.16 -28.62
CA PRO A 247 37.65 -4.52 -29.03
C PRO A 247 38.07 -5.57 -27.98
N PRO A 248 37.40 -6.73 -27.94
CA PRO A 248 37.75 -7.81 -27.02
C PRO A 248 39.12 -8.39 -27.37
N GLY A 249 40.02 -8.36 -26.40
CA GLY A 249 41.33 -8.99 -26.47
C GLY A 249 41.21 -10.51 -26.49
N GLU A 250 41.93 -11.10 -27.42
CA GLU A 250 42.15 -12.52 -27.62
C GLU A 250 42.69 -13.17 -26.35
N GLY A 251 42.17 -14.36 -26.04
CA GLY A 251 42.73 -15.21 -25.01
C GLY A 251 44.09 -15.76 -25.43
N ASP A 252 44.95 -15.98 -24.44
CA ASP A 252 46.06 -16.91 -24.55
C ASP A 252 46.00 -17.92 -23.39
N PRO A 253 46.30 -19.20 -23.64
CA PRO A 253 46.21 -20.27 -22.65
C PRO A 253 47.55 -20.52 -21.92
N ALA A 254 47.43 -21.29 -20.83
CA ALA A 254 48.44 -21.91 -19.96
C ALA A 254 48.89 -21.10 -18.73
#